data_AF-B0VF82-F1
#
_entry.id   AF-B0VF82-F1
#
_cell.length_a   1.000
_cell.length_b   1.000
_cell.length_c   1.000
_cell.angle_alpha   90.00
_cell.angle_beta   90.00
_cell.angle_gamma   90.00
#
_symmetry.space_group_name_H-M   'P 1'
#
loop_
_entity.id
_entity.type
_entity.pdbx_description
1 polymer ?
#
loop_
_entity_poly.entity_id
_entity_poly.type
_entity_poly.pdbx_seq_one_letter_code
_entity_poly.pdbx_strand_id
1 'polypeptide(L)'
;MSNSREFRIKRDNCKEAYLNGKTEPTELAVIFGVSDITVRKWIKSGKWDELFKEENQLDHEIAIARKKALIQALREYAKNPADTAIQSLVSMMKQDQKDRQPSKELNDYIVRFLDQVTDFMIEKGYETLLKQFQGIVLDLAEYLRVRNG
;
A
#
# COMPACT_ATOMS: atom_id res chain seq x y z
N MET A 1 20.19 29.56 11.05
CA MET A 1 18.77 29.22 11.30
C MET A 1 18.11 28.39 10.18
N SER A 2 18.83 27.95 9.12
CA SER A 2 18.27 27.10 8.05
C SER A 2 18.11 25.63 8.45
N ASN A 3 19.10 25.08 9.18
CA ASN A 3 19.16 23.64 9.50
C ASN A 3 17.99 23.15 10.37
N SER A 4 17.35 24.00 11.20
CA SER A 4 16.26 23.56 12.07
C SER A 4 14.95 23.32 11.30
N ARG A 5 14.69 24.10 10.24
CA ARG A 5 13.50 23.93 9.39
C ARG A 5 13.63 22.68 8.53
N GLU A 6 14.77 22.50 7.89
CA GLU A 6 15.04 21.32 7.07
C GLU A 6 14.99 20.04 7.91
N PHE A 7 15.58 20.07 9.12
CA PHE A 7 15.54 18.94 10.05
C PHE A 7 14.13 18.59 10.51
N ARG A 8 13.26 19.60 10.71
CA ARG A 8 11.85 19.38 11.04
C ARG A 8 11.10 18.74 9.86
N ILE A 9 11.29 19.22 8.64
CA ILE A 9 10.67 18.64 7.44
C ILE A 9 11.10 17.18 7.27
N LYS A 10 12.40 16.89 7.43
CA LYS A 10 12.93 15.51 7.39
C LYS A 10 12.27 14.62 8.43
N ARG A 11 12.09 15.12 9.67
CA ARG A 11 11.40 14.37 10.72
C ARG A 11 9.93 14.10 10.39
N ASP A 12 9.21 15.12 9.93
CA ASP A 12 7.77 15.03 9.68
C ASP A 12 7.52 14.07 8.48
N ASN A 13 8.32 14.15 7.41
CA ASN A 13 8.26 13.20 6.29
C ASN A 13 8.69 11.77 6.69
N CYS A 14 9.70 11.65 7.57
CA CYS A 14 10.13 10.36 8.11
C CYS A 14 9.04 9.71 8.95
N LYS A 15 8.29 10.51 9.73
CA LYS A 15 7.12 10.04 10.47
C LYS A 15 6.05 9.51 9.52
N GLU A 16 5.70 10.26 8.49
CA GLU A 16 4.72 9.79 7.48
C GLU A 16 5.15 8.50 6.81
N ALA A 17 6.42 8.39 6.41
CA ALA A 17 6.94 7.15 5.80
C ALA A 17 6.87 5.96 6.76
N TYR A 18 7.18 6.19 8.04
CA TYR A 18 7.08 5.17 9.09
C TYR A 18 5.63 4.70 9.29
N LEU A 19 4.68 5.63 9.40
CA LEU A 19 3.25 5.33 9.55
C LEU A 19 2.66 4.62 8.32
N ASN A 20 3.22 4.85 7.14
CA ASN A 20 2.89 4.13 5.91
C ASN A 20 3.59 2.76 5.77
N GLY A 21 4.21 2.25 6.84
CA GLY A 21 4.74 0.89 6.89
C GLY A 21 6.24 0.73 6.62
N LYS A 22 6.99 1.81 6.36
CA LYS A 22 8.47 1.75 6.31
C LYS A 22 9.03 1.83 7.73
N THR A 23 8.95 0.74 8.48
CA THR A 23 9.25 0.75 9.92
C THR A 23 10.72 0.58 10.26
N GLU A 24 11.58 0.25 9.29
CA GLU A 24 13.02 -0.01 9.53
C GLU A 24 13.83 1.30 9.69
N PRO A 25 14.42 1.57 10.88
CA PRO A 25 15.11 2.83 11.14
C PRO A 25 16.34 3.07 10.25
N THR A 26 17.02 2.00 9.84
CA THR A 26 18.20 2.05 8.96
C THR A 26 17.84 2.50 7.56
N GLU A 27 16.72 2.00 7.00
CA GLU A 27 16.23 2.40 5.69
C GLU A 27 15.74 3.86 5.69
N LEU A 28 14.99 4.24 6.73
CA LEU A 28 14.52 5.62 6.90
C LEU A 28 15.70 6.60 7.04
N ALA A 29 16.75 6.21 7.75
CA ALA A 29 17.96 7.02 7.90
C ALA A 29 18.62 7.32 6.54
N VAL A 30 18.72 6.32 5.66
CA VAL A 30 19.22 6.47 4.29
C VAL A 30 18.31 7.37 3.46
N ILE A 31 17.00 7.13 3.47
CA ILE A 31 16.01 7.88 2.68
C ILE A 31 16.03 9.38 3.01
N PHE A 32 16.11 9.72 4.30
CA PHE A 32 16.00 11.10 4.76
C PHE A 32 17.34 11.78 5.05
N GLY A 33 18.46 11.08 4.82
CA GLY A 33 19.81 11.60 5.00
C GLY A 33 20.09 12.02 6.44
N VAL A 34 19.71 11.18 7.40
CA VAL A 34 19.92 11.37 8.85
C VAL A 34 20.55 10.12 9.47
N SER A 35 21.06 10.22 10.70
CA SER A 35 21.61 9.05 11.39
C SER A 35 20.50 8.10 11.87
N ASP A 36 20.76 6.79 11.87
CA ASP A 36 19.86 5.76 12.43
C ASP A 36 19.50 6.05 13.90
N ILE A 37 20.47 6.52 14.70
CA ILE A 37 20.25 6.91 16.11
C ILE A 37 19.21 8.04 16.19
N THR A 38 19.25 9.02 15.27
CA THR A 38 18.28 10.11 15.20
C THR A 38 16.88 9.58 14.94
N VAL A 39 16.73 8.66 13.98
CA VAL A 39 15.45 8.05 13.63
C VAL A 39 14.88 7.25 14.80
N ARG A 40 15.69 6.40 15.45
CA ARG A 40 15.27 5.66 16.66
C ARG A 40 14.80 6.59 17.77
N LYS A 41 15.49 7.71 17.97
CA LYS A 41 15.08 8.73 18.95
C LYS A 41 13.73 9.36 18.57
N TRP A 42 13.51 9.67 17.30
CA TRP A 42 12.23 10.20 16.83
C TRP A 42 11.08 9.20 17.01
N ILE A 43 11.27 7.95 16.62
CA ILE A 43 10.28 6.86 16.82
C ILE A 43 9.90 6.77 18.29
N LYS A 44 10.89 6.66 19.18
CA LYS A 44 10.67 6.54 20.63
C LYS A 44 9.99 7.78 21.23
N SER A 45 10.48 8.97 20.91
CA SER A 45 9.96 10.22 21.50
C SER A 45 8.58 10.58 20.98
N GLY A 46 8.29 10.28 19.72
CA GLY A 46 7.00 10.53 19.10
C GLY A 46 6.01 9.39 19.24
N LYS A 47 6.40 8.28 19.89
CA LYS A 47 5.58 7.06 20.06
C LYS A 47 5.02 6.55 18.74
N TRP A 48 5.85 6.54 17.69
CA TRP A 48 5.37 6.20 16.35
C TRP A 48 4.88 4.76 16.25
N ASP A 49 5.44 3.83 17.03
CA ASP A 49 4.92 2.46 17.14
C ASP A 49 3.47 2.40 17.65
N GLU A 50 3.12 3.24 18.64
CA GLU A 50 1.77 3.30 19.20
C GLU A 50 0.80 3.89 18.17
N LEU A 51 1.20 4.99 17.54
CA LEU A 51 0.42 5.64 16.48
C LEU A 51 0.20 4.72 15.28
N PHE A 52 1.23 4.01 14.83
CA PHE A 52 1.14 3.06 13.72
C PHE A 52 0.16 1.92 14.04
N LYS A 53 0.19 1.39 15.27
CA LYS A 53 -0.75 0.35 15.70
C LYS A 53 -2.18 0.88 15.76
N GLU A 54 -2.38 2.07 16.30
CA GLU A 54 -3.68 2.72 16.39
C GLU A 54 -4.25 3.00 15.00
N GLU A 55 -3.47 3.56 14.08
CA GLU A 55 -3.88 3.84 12.71
C GLU A 55 -4.28 2.56 11.96
N ASN A 56 -3.45 1.51 12.05
CA ASN A 56 -3.79 0.21 11.45
C ASN A 56 -5.06 -0.42 12.05
N GLN A 57 -5.26 -0.28 13.36
CA GLN A 57 -6.48 -0.77 14.01
C GLN A 57 -7.70 -0.01 13.49
N LEU A 58 -7.64 1.32 13.45
CA LEU A 58 -8.72 2.17 12.95
C LEU A 58 -9.03 1.88 11.48
N ASP A 59 -8.01 1.72 10.64
CA ASP A 59 -8.20 1.34 9.24
C ASP A 59 -8.87 -0.04 9.10
N HIS A 60 -8.50 -1.00 9.94
CA HIS A 60 -9.15 -2.30 9.97
C HIS A 60 -10.62 -2.20 10.38
N GLU A 61 -10.93 -1.44 11.43
CA GLU A 61 -12.30 -1.18 11.89
C GLU A 61 -13.14 -0.49 10.81
N ILE A 62 -12.59 0.53 10.16
CA ILE A 62 -13.21 1.23 9.04
C ILE A 62 -13.47 0.26 7.87
N ALA A 63 -12.52 -0.61 7.53
CA ALA A 63 -12.68 -1.60 6.48
C ALA A 63 -13.80 -2.59 6.79
N ILE A 64 -13.91 -3.07 8.04
CA ILE A 64 -15.02 -3.92 8.48
C ILE A 64 -16.35 -3.18 8.37
N ALA A 65 -16.43 -1.95 8.87
CA ALA A 65 -17.66 -1.16 8.87
C ALA A 65 -18.19 -0.94 7.45
N ARG A 66 -17.30 -0.63 6.50
CA ARG A 66 -17.63 -0.49 5.07
C ARG A 66 -18.19 -1.78 4.47
N LYS A 67 -17.55 -2.92 4.76
CA LYS A 67 -18.03 -4.23 4.29
C LYS A 67 -19.42 -4.54 4.84
N LYS A 68 -19.65 -4.28 6.14
CA LYS A 68 -20.98 -4.44 6.77
C LYS A 68 -22.02 -3.53 6.12
N ALA A 69 -21.68 -2.27 5.87
CA ALA A 69 -22.57 -1.31 5.21
C ALA A 69 -22.90 -1.76 3.77
N LEU A 70 -21.93 -2.26 3.01
CA LEU A 70 -22.16 -2.76 1.65
C LEU A 70 -23.09 -3.99 1.66
N ILE A 71 -22.87 -4.92 2.59
CA ILE A 71 -23.76 -6.08 2.77
C ILE A 71 -25.19 -5.61 3.03
N GLN A 72 -25.37 -4.61 3.89
CA GLN A 72 -26.70 -4.07 4.19
C GLN A 72 -27.32 -3.40 2.96
N ALA A 73 -26.57 -2.58 2.23
CA ALA A 73 -27.03 -1.95 0.99
C ALA A 73 -27.45 -2.98 -0.07
N LEU A 74 -26.67 -4.05 -0.23
CA LEU A 74 -27.00 -5.15 -1.15
C LEU A 74 -28.25 -5.92 -0.72
N ARG A 75 -28.47 -6.12 0.59
CA ARG A 75 -29.68 -6.76 1.12
C ARG A 75 -30.93 -5.91 0.86
N GLU A 76 -30.85 -4.60 1.08
CA GLU A 76 -31.97 -3.69 0.78
C GLU A 76 -32.23 -3.60 -0.73
N TYR A 77 -31.16 -3.56 -1.54
CA TYR A 77 -31.27 -3.60 -3.00
C TYR A 77 -31.99 -4.87 -3.49
N ALA A 78 -31.67 -6.02 -2.90
CA ALA A 78 -32.32 -7.29 -3.26
C ALA A 78 -33.83 -7.31 -2.97
N LYS A 79 -34.30 -6.55 -1.97
CA LYS A 79 -35.73 -6.41 -1.64
C LYS A 79 -36.46 -5.49 -2.61
N ASN A 80 -35.82 -4.40 -3.04
CA ASN A 80 -36.39 -3.45 -3.99
C ASN A 80 -35.37 -3.00 -5.05
N PRO A 81 -35.15 -3.81 -6.10
CA PRO A 81 -34.14 -3.50 -7.11
C PRO A 81 -34.45 -2.27 -7.96
N ALA A 82 -35.70 -1.80 -7.98
CA ALA A 82 -36.12 -0.63 -8.75
C ALA A 82 -35.85 0.70 -8.03
N ASP A 83 -35.45 0.67 -6.74
CA ASP A 83 -35.14 1.87 -5.97
C ASP A 83 -33.82 2.50 -6.46
N THR A 84 -33.95 3.65 -7.12
CA THR A 84 -32.82 4.39 -7.70
C THR A 84 -31.86 4.95 -6.65
N ALA A 85 -32.33 5.25 -5.44
CA ALA A 85 -31.48 5.74 -4.36
C ALA A 85 -30.58 4.61 -3.83
N ILE A 86 -31.13 3.41 -3.67
CA ILE A 86 -30.37 2.23 -3.24
C ILE A 86 -29.39 1.79 -4.34
N GLN A 87 -29.79 1.81 -5.61
CA GLN A 87 -28.89 1.57 -6.75
C GLN A 87 -27.68 2.51 -6.74
N SER A 88 -27.93 3.81 -6.52
CA SER A 88 -26.88 4.84 -6.47
C SER A 88 -25.93 4.59 -5.30
N LEU A 89 -26.47 4.26 -4.12
CA LEU A 89 -25.68 3.92 -2.94
C LEU A 89 -24.78 2.70 -3.18
N VAL A 90 -25.35 1.60 -3.71
CA VAL A 90 -24.57 0.38 -4.03
C VAL A 90 -23.48 0.69 -5.07
N SER A 91 -23.78 1.49 -6.07
CA SER A 91 -22.81 1.88 -7.11
C SER A 91 -21.67 2.71 -6.54
N MET A 92 -21.99 3.72 -5.72
CA MET A 92 -21.01 4.57 -5.05
C MET A 92 -20.09 3.75 -4.12
N MET A 93 -20.65 2.81 -3.36
CA MET A 93 -19.85 1.95 -2.47
C MET A 93 -18.96 0.96 -3.23
N LYS A 94 -19.41 0.45 -4.38
CA LYS A 94 -18.57 -0.38 -5.27
C LYS A 94 -17.44 0.45 -5.90
N GLN A 95 -17.71 1.71 -6.25
CA GLN A 95 -16.70 2.61 -6.79
C GLN A 95 -15.62 2.97 -5.75
N ASP A 96 -16.00 3.35 -4.53
CA ASP A 96 -15.04 3.58 -3.42
C ASP A 96 -14.18 2.34 -3.14
N GLN A 97 -14.74 1.13 -3.26
CA GLN A 97 -13.96 -0.10 -3.16
C GLN A 97 -12.96 -0.28 -4.31
N LYS A 98 -13.31 0.12 -5.53
CA LYS A 98 -12.43 0.02 -6.70
C LYS A 98 -11.30 1.04 -6.62
N ASP A 99 -11.58 2.27 -6.19
CA ASP A 99 -10.60 3.36 -6.08
C ASP A 99 -9.53 3.09 -5.02
N ARG A 100 -9.83 2.23 -4.04
CA ARG A 100 -8.89 1.78 -3.00
C ARG A 100 -7.97 0.64 -3.44
N GLN A 101 -8.18 0.09 -4.63
CA GLN A 101 -7.32 -0.96 -5.17
C GLN A 101 -6.14 -0.33 -5.92
N PRO A 102 -4.95 -0.96 -5.93
CA PRO A 102 -3.86 -0.54 -6.79
C PRO A 102 -4.37 -0.32 -8.22
N SER A 103 -4.06 0.84 -8.80
CA SER A 103 -4.53 1.17 -10.14
C SER A 103 -4.04 0.13 -11.13
N LYS A 104 -4.83 -0.11 -12.18
CA LYS A 104 -4.42 -0.99 -13.30
C LYS A 104 -3.06 -0.59 -13.85
N GLU A 105 -2.80 0.72 -13.92
CA GLU A 105 -1.52 1.30 -14.35
C GLU A 105 -0.35 0.91 -13.45
N LEU A 106 -0.52 0.94 -12.12
CA LEU A 106 0.52 0.49 -11.17
C LEU A 106 0.77 -1.01 -11.32
N ASN A 107 -0.29 -1.81 -11.46
CA ASN A 107 -0.16 -3.25 -11.69
C ASN A 107 0.57 -3.55 -13.01
N ASP A 108 0.23 -2.83 -14.09
CA ASP A 108 0.90 -2.97 -15.39
C ASP A 108 2.37 -2.55 -15.32
N TYR A 109 2.69 -1.51 -14.56
CA TYR A 109 4.08 -1.09 -14.33
C TYR A 109 4.88 -2.16 -13.60
N ILE A 110 4.31 -2.75 -12.54
CA ILE A 110 4.95 -3.84 -11.79
C ILE A 110 5.19 -5.04 -12.71
N VAL A 111 4.21 -5.45 -13.51
CA VAL A 111 4.36 -6.56 -14.47
C VAL A 111 5.49 -6.27 -15.47
N ARG A 112 5.52 -5.08 -16.07
CA ARG A 112 6.59 -4.69 -17.00
C ARG A 112 7.97 -4.69 -16.33
N PHE A 113 8.06 -4.22 -15.10
CA PHE A 113 9.31 -4.26 -14.35
C PHE A 113 9.79 -5.70 -14.13
N LEU A 114 8.88 -6.60 -13.72
CA LEU A 114 9.21 -8.02 -13.52
C LEU A 114 9.65 -8.70 -14.82
N ASP A 115 8.97 -8.38 -15.94
CA ASP A 115 9.34 -8.89 -17.26
C ASP A 115 10.74 -8.38 -17.68
N GLN A 116 11.02 -7.08 -17.51
CA GLN A 116 12.34 -6.51 -17.82
C GLN A 116 13.47 -7.10 -16.99
N VAL A 117 13.24 -7.38 -15.70
CA VAL A 117 14.22 -8.02 -14.83
C VAL A 117 14.48 -9.47 -15.28
N THR A 118 13.42 -10.17 -15.70
CA THR A 118 13.52 -11.52 -16.27
C THR A 118 14.37 -11.49 -17.55
N ASP A 119 14.08 -10.58 -18.48
CA ASP A 119 14.82 -10.40 -19.73
C ASP A 119 16.30 -10.10 -19.46
N PHE A 120 16.60 -9.18 -18.53
CA PHE A 120 17.96 -8.87 -18.14
C PHE A 120 18.71 -10.10 -17.60
N MET A 121 18.07 -10.92 -16.76
CA MET A 121 18.70 -12.13 -16.22
C MET A 121 18.95 -13.18 -17.30
N ILE A 122 18.06 -13.29 -18.29
CA ILE A 122 18.25 -14.16 -19.47
C ILE A 122 19.44 -13.67 -20.28
N GLU A 123 19.49 -12.38 -20.64
CA GLU A 123 20.57 -11.78 -21.43
C GLU A 123 21.95 -11.92 -20.78
N LYS A 124 22.01 -11.91 -19.45
CA LYS A 124 23.26 -12.06 -18.68
C LYS A 124 23.60 -13.50 -18.32
N GLY A 125 22.75 -14.48 -18.65
CA GLY A 125 22.97 -15.90 -18.35
C GLY A 125 22.88 -16.23 -16.86
N TYR A 126 22.09 -15.48 -16.08
CA TYR A 126 21.94 -15.69 -14.64
C TYR A 126 20.85 -16.74 -14.31
N GLU A 127 20.99 -17.96 -14.82
CA GLU A 127 19.95 -19.00 -14.77
C GLU A 127 19.49 -19.37 -13.35
N THR A 128 20.42 -19.48 -12.38
CA THR A 128 20.09 -19.80 -10.99
C THR A 128 19.29 -18.67 -10.32
N LEU A 129 19.70 -17.43 -10.57
CA LEU A 129 19.02 -16.24 -10.05
C LEU A 129 17.64 -16.08 -10.68
N LEU A 130 17.53 -16.33 -11.99
CA LEU A 130 16.27 -16.35 -12.73
C LEU A 130 15.27 -17.35 -12.12
N LYS A 131 15.71 -18.58 -11.83
CA LYS A 131 14.86 -19.60 -11.19
C LYS A 131 14.37 -19.17 -9.80
N GLN A 132 15.26 -18.59 -8.99
CA GLN A 132 14.89 -18.09 -7.67
C GLN A 132 13.93 -16.91 -7.76
N PHE A 133 14.19 -15.98 -8.67
CA PHE A 133 13.33 -14.82 -8.93
C PHE A 133 11.94 -15.27 -9.37
N GLN A 134 11.85 -16.09 -10.42
CA GLN A 134 10.60 -16.64 -10.92
C GLN A 134 9.80 -17.38 -9.84
N GLY A 135 10.47 -18.18 -9.00
CA GLY A 135 9.82 -18.87 -7.87
C GLY A 135 9.19 -17.95 -6.82
N ILE A 136 9.59 -16.68 -6.77
CA ILE A 136 9.04 -15.68 -5.84
C ILE A 136 7.97 -14.82 -6.53
N VAL A 137 8.19 -14.44 -7.79
CA VAL A 137 7.39 -13.39 -8.45
C VAL A 137 6.30 -13.90 -9.38
N LEU A 138 6.28 -15.18 -9.76
CA LEU A 138 5.28 -15.73 -10.68
C LEU A 138 3.85 -15.56 -10.16
N ASP A 139 3.61 -15.97 -8.91
CA ASP A 139 2.28 -15.87 -8.28
C ASP A 139 1.82 -14.42 -8.17
N LEU A 140 2.75 -13.50 -7.90
CA LEU A 140 2.48 -12.07 -7.85
C LEU A 140 2.10 -11.53 -9.25
N ALA A 141 2.87 -11.87 -10.27
CA ALA A 141 2.62 -11.43 -11.64
C ALA A 141 1.29 -11.97 -12.18
N GLU A 142 0.95 -13.24 -11.90
CA GLU A 142 -0.32 -13.84 -12.29
C GLU A 142 -1.50 -13.19 -11.56
N TYR A 143 -1.40 -12.99 -10.24
CA TYR A 143 -2.43 -12.30 -9.47
C TYR A 143 -2.70 -10.88 -10.00
N LEU A 144 -1.64 -10.12 -10.33
CA LEU A 144 -1.77 -8.78 -10.89
C LEU A 144 -2.38 -8.80 -12.30
N ARG A 145 -2.03 -9.78 -13.15
CA ARG A 145 -2.59 -9.94 -14.50
C ARG A 145 -4.08 -10.31 -14.48
N VAL A 146 -4.50 -11.26 -13.64
CA VAL A 146 -5.92 -11.63 -13.47
C VAL A 146 -6.74 -10.44 -12.98
N ARG A 147 -6.16 -9.61 -12.12
CA ARG A 147 -6.82 -8.41 -11.60
C ARG A 147 -6.94 -7.28 -12.63
N ASN A 148 -6.07 -7.25 -13.64
CA ASN A 148 -6.06 -6.25 -14.70
C ASN A 148 -7.00 -6.58 -15.88
N GLY A 149 -7.44 -7.84 -16.01
CA GLY A 149 -8.44 -8.32 -16.97
C GLY A 149 -9.85 -7.95 -16.55
#